data_AF-A0A822EEN5-F1
#
_entry.id   AF-A0A822EEN5-F1
#
_cell.length_a   1.000
_cell.length_b   1.000
_cell.length_c   1.000
_cell.angle_alpha   90.00
_cell.angle_beta   90.00
_cell.angle_gamma   90.00
#
_symmetry.space_group_name_H-M   'P 1'
#
loop_
_entity.id
_entity.type
_entity.pdbx_description
1 polymer ?
#
loop_
_entity_poly.entity_id
_entity_poly.type
_entity_poly.pdbx_seq_one_letter_code
_entity_poly.pdbx_strand_id
1 'polypeptide(L)'
;MFLAVPSNVNYGQIIDDLRHLPGVCNIHSLHIWSLSTQKIALSVHLAIDSDQDFLTVLNKAQDILRHKHLITRVTIQVEPYDEHIMNSCENCRRPDS
;
A
#
# COMPACT_ATOMS: atom_id res chain seq x y z
N MET A 1 -10.61 18.53 -8.14
CA MET A 1 -11.58 17.55 -7.62
C MET A 1 -10.83 16.61 -6.70
N PHE A 2 -10.96 16.80 -5.38
CA PHE A 2 -10.28 15.97 -4.39
C PHE A 2 -11.11 14.70 -4.19
N LEU A 3 -10.56 13.54 -4.52
CA LEU A 3 -11.23 12.26 -4.31
C LEU A 3 -11.11 11.91 -2.83
N ALA A 4 -12.22 12.05 -2.09
CA ALA A 4 -12.26 11.71 -0.68
C ALA A 4 -12.07 10.19 -0.50
N VAL A 5 -11.32 9.81 0.55
CA VAL A 5 -11.26 8.42 1.01
C VAL A 5 -12.67 8.02 1.46
N PRO A 6 -13.24 6.92 0.93
CA PRO A 6 -14.56 6.45 1.36
C PRO A 6 -14.58 6.21 2.88
N SER A 7 -15.67 6.62 3.55
CA SER A 7 -15.81 6.49 5.00
C SER A 7 -15.76 5.05 5.53
N ASN A 8 -16.00 4.07 4.65
CA ASN A 8 -15.93 2.64 4.97
C ASN A 8 -14.52 2.04 4.81
N VAL A 9 -13.51 2.82 4.39
CA VAL A 9 -12.13 2.35 4.28
C VAL A 9 -11.33 2.80 5.51
N ASN A 10 -10.81 1.83 6.25
CA ASN A 10 -9.86 2.10 7.32
C ASN A 10 -8.43 2.13 6.76
N TYR A 11 -7.93 3.34 6.50
CA TYR A 11 -6.58 3.58 5.98
C TYR A 11 -5.49 3.00 6.91
N GLY A 12 -5.62 3.18 8.22
CA GLY A 12 -4.66 2.66 9.20
C GLY A 12 -4.59 1.14 9.18
N GLN A 13 -5.76 0.47 9.15
CA GLN A 13 -5.81 -0.99 9.11
C GLN A 13 -5.16 -1.55 7.83
N ILE A 14 -5.31 -0.89 6.68
CA ILE A 14 -4.63 -1.29 5.43
C ILE A 14 -3.12 -1.21 5.59
N ILE A 15 -2.61 -0.10 6.13
CA ILE A 15 -1.18 0.06 6.37
C ILE A 15 -0.67 -1.03 7.31
N ASP A 16 -1.37 -1.26 8.42
CA ASP A 16 -0.96 -2.25 9.41
C ASP A 16 -0.95 -3.65 8.80
N ASP A 17 -1.99 -4.04 8.07
CA ASP A 17 -2.07 -5.36 7.45
C ASP A 17 -0.97 -5.58 6.40
N LEU A 18 -0.68 -4.57 5.59
CA LEU A 18 0.42 -4.63 4.62
C LEU A 18 1.80 -4.65 5.30
N ARG A 19 1.99 -3.92 6.41
CA ARG A 19 3.26 -3.91 7.18
C ARG A 19 3.56 -5.25 7.83
N HIS A 20 2.52 -6.02 8.19
CA HIS A 20 2.69 -7.34 8.79
C HIS A 20 2.99 -8.44 7.76
N LEU A 21 2.99 -8.13 6.46
CA LEU A 21 3.45 -9.08 5.45
C LEU A 21 4.95 -9.34 5.62
N PRO A 22 5.37 -10.62 5.70
CA PRO A 22 6.78 -10.96 5.78
C PRO A 22 7.56 -10.33 4.62
N GLY A 23 8.66 -9.66 4.96
CA GLY A 23 9.53 -9.03 3.97
C GLY A 23 9.21 -7.57 3.64
N VAL A 24 8.07 -7.02 4.06
CA VAL A 24 7.76 -5.60 3.86
C VAL A 24 8.51 -4.74 4.88
N CYS A 25 9.46 -3.95 4.40
CA CYS A 25 10.29 -3.06 5.20
C CYS A 25 9.71 -1.64 5.26
N ASN A 26 9.08 -1.17 4.19
CA ASN A 26 8.42 0.14 4.17
C ASN A 26 7.20 0.16 3.23
N ILE A 27 6.29 1.09 3.50
CA ILE A 27 5.11 1.36 2.68
C ILE A 27 5.04 2.86 2.43
N HIS A 28 4.90 3.24 1.18
CA HIS A 28 4.76 4.65 0.80
C HIS A 28 3.84 4.82 -0.41
N SER A 29 3.52 6.08 -0.71
CA SER A 29 2.66 6.45 -1.84
C SER A 29 1.32 5.70 -1.85
N LEU A 30 0.75 5.43 -0.66
CA LEU A 30 -0.55 4.78 -0.52
C LEU A 30 -1.65 5.80 -0.83
N HIS A 31 -2.29 5.62 -1.98
CA HIS A 31 -3.42 6.40 -2.43
C HIS A 31 -4.66 5.53 -2.52
N ILE A 32 -5.79 6.03 -2.03
CA ILE A 32 -7.08 5.34 -2.07
C ILE A 32 -8.11 6.32 -2.61
N TRP A 33 -8.90 5.87 -3.59
CA TRP A 33 -9.95 6.68 -4.20
C TRP A 33 -11.22 5.89 -4.46
N SER A 34 -12.34 6.59 -4.33
CA SER A 34 -13.66 6.08 -4.72
C SER A 34 -13.85 6.21 -6.25
N LEU A 35 -14.16 5.11 -6.92
CA LEU A 35 -14.61 5.11 -8.33
C LEU A 35 -16.13 5.20 -8.43
N SER A 36 -16.84 4.67 -7.43
CA SER A 36 -18.29 4.79 -7.24
C SER A 36 -18.63 4.48 -5.79
N THR A 37 -19.90 4.58 -5.40
CA THR A 37 -20.38 4.23 -4.05
C THR A 37 -20.00 2.82 -3.58
N GLN A 38 -19.67 1.90 -4.49
CA GLN A 38 -19.32 0.51 -4.19
C GLN A 38 -17.96 0.07 -4.72
N LYS A 39 -17.27 0.90 -5.52
CA LYS A 39 -16.00 0.53 -6.16
C LYS A 39 -14.89 1.41 -5.66
N ILE A 40 -13.86 0.78 -5.09
CA ILE A 40 -12.70 1.44 -4.52
C ILE A 40 -11.47 1.03 -5.33
N ALA A 41 -10.57 1.97 -5.53
CA ALA A 41 -9.29 1.73 -6.15
C ALA A 41 -8.16 2.23 -5.26
N LEU A 42 -7.02 1.55 -5.33
CA LEU A 42 -5.85 1.76 -4.48
C LEU A 42 -4.57 1.60 -5.29
N SER A 43 -3.61 2.49 -5.05
CA SER A 43 -2.22 2.36 -5.48
C SER A 43 -1.31 2.42 -4.26
N VAL A 44 -0.29 1.57 -4.20
CA VAL A 44 0.68 1.56 -3.09
C VAL A 44 2.04 1.04 -3.55
N HIS A 45 3.09 1.51 -2.89
CA HIS A 45 4.45 1.01 -3.08
C HIS A 45 4.88 0.25 -1.82
N LEU A 46 5.41 -0.95 -2.01
CA LEU A 46 5.96 -1.80 -0.96
C LEU A 46 7.45 -1.96 -1.19
N ALA A 47 8.26 -1.43 -0.27
CA ALA A 47 9.69 -1.68 -0.24
C ALA A 47 9.94 -2.95 0.57
N ILE A 48 10.61 -3.94 -0.02
CA ILE A 48 10.84 -5.24 0.58
C ILE A 48 12.31 -5.54 0.77
N ASP A 49 12.64 -6.40 1.73
CA ASP A 49 14.00 -6.92 1.89
C ASP A 49 14.48 -7.57 0.58
N SER A 50 15.75 -7.36 0.21
CA SER A 50 16.35 -7.85 -1.04
C SER A 50 16.31 -9.37 -1.18
N ASP A 51 16.23 -10.10 -0.06
CA ASP A 51 16.20 -11.56 -0.04
C ASP A 51 14.78 -12.14 -0.25
N GLN A 52 13.77 -11.28 -0.42
CA GLN A 52 12.37 -11.69 -0.55
C GLN A 52 11.93 -11.84 -2.01
N ASP A 53 11.07 -12.83 -2.25
CA ASP A 53 10.46 -13.02 -3.56
C ASP A 53 9.36 -11.97 -3.81
N PHE A 54 9.61 -11.11 -4.80
CA PHE A 54 8.74 -10.01 -5.20
C PHE A 54 7.31 -10.49 -5.51
N LEU A 55 7.18 -11.61 -6.23
CA LEU A 55 5.88 -12.14 -6.64
C LEU A 55 5.08 -12.66 -5.43
N THR A 56 5.74 -13.29 -4.46
CA THR A 56 5.11 -13.76 -3.23
C THR A 56 4.55 -12.61 -2.41
N VAL A 57 5.31 -11.53 -2.22
CA VAL A 57 4.80 -10.34 -1.50
C VAL A 57 3.67 -9.68 -2.28
N LEU A 58 3.83 -9.51 -3.59
CA LEU A 58 2.82 -8.93 -4.47
C LEU A 58 1.48 -9.70 -4.39
N ASN A 59 1.52 -11.03 -4.47
CA ASN A 59 0.32 -11.87 -4.42
C ASN A 59 -0.38 -11.77 -3.06
N LYS A 60 0.36 -11.89 -1.96
CA LYS A 60 -0.21 -11.76 -0.61
C LYS A 60 -0.83 -10.38 -0.36
N ALA A 61 -0.16 -9.33 -0.81
CA ALA A 61 -0.67 -7.97 -0.69
C ALA A 61 -1.95 -7.78 -1.51
N GLN A 62 -1.99 -8.28 -2.75
CA GLN A 62 -3.20 -8.26 -3.56
C GLN A 62 -4.36 -9.01 -2.90
N ASP A 63 -4.11 -10.19 -2.35
CA ASP A 63 -5.14 -11.01 -1.71
C ASP A 63 -5.75 -10.30 -0.50
N ILE A 64 -4.92 -9.75 0.38
CA ILE A 64 -5.41 -9.01 1.56
C ILE A 64 -6.22 -7.80 1.13
N LEU A 65 -5.72 -7.00 0.17
CA LEU A 65 -6.42 -5.80 -0.30
C LEU A 65 -7.76 -6.12 -0.97
N ARG A 66 -7.83 -7.19 -1.76
CA ARG A 66 -9.06 -7.60 -2.46
C ARG A 66 -10.07 -8.28 -1.55
N HIS A 67 -9.62 -9.18 -0.68
CA HIS A 67 -10.52 -10.04 0.08
C HIS A 67 -10.85 -9.50 1.47
N LYS A 68 -9.87 -8.94 2.18
CA LYS A 68 -10.09 -8.37 3.52
C LYS A 68 -10.64 -6.95 3.44
N HIS A 69 -10.08 -6.11 2.56
CA HIS A 69 -10.45 -4.70 2.45
C HIS A 69 -11.42 -4.38 1.31
N LEU A 70 -11.82 -5.40 0.53
CA LEU A 70 -12.82 -5.28 -0.55
C LEU A 70 -12.44 -4.21 -1.60
N ILE A 71 -11.15 -4.01 -1.83
CA ILE A 71 -10.66 -3.06 -2.82
C ILE A 71 -10.81 -3.66 -4.22
N THR A 72 -11.56 -2.98 -5.09
CA THR A 72 -11.92 -3.50 -6.42
C THR A 72 -10.75 -3.46 -7.40
N ARG A 73 -9.99 -2.37 -7.41
CA ARG A 73 -8.81 -2.21 -8.27
C ARG A 73 -7.58 -1.91 -7.42
N VAL A 74 -6.58 -2.75 -7.56
CA VAL A 74 -5.36 -2.68 -6.77
C VAL A 74 -4.18 -2.62 -7.73
N THR A 75 -3.35 -1.60 -7.58
CA THR A 75 -2.06 -1.47 -8.25
C THR A 75 -0.99 -1.43 -7.17
N ILE A 76 -0.02 -2.33 -7.25
CA ILE A 76 1.06 -2.43 -6.26
C ILE A 76 2.38 -2.41 -7.02
N GLN A 77 3.24 -1.49 -6.64
CA GLN A 77 4.65 -1.53 -7.01
C GLN A 77 5.42 -2.19 -5.88
N VAL A 78 6.22 -3.20 -6.20
CA VAL A 78 7.14 -3.84 -5.25
C VAL A 78 8.56 -3.48 -5.68
N GLU A 79 9.35 -2.99 -4.74
CA GLU A 79 10.71 -2.51 -4.97
C GLU A 79 11.63 -3.00 -3.84
N PRO A 80 12.93 -3.19 -4.09
CA PRO A 80 13.86 -3.50 -3.01
C PRO A 80 13.97 -2.31 -2.06
N TYR A 81 14.17 -2.59 -0.77
CA TYR A 81 14.43 -1.57 0.23
C TYR A 81 15.80 -0.95 -0.02
N ASP A 82 15.81 0.36 -0.23
CA ASP A 82 17.03 1.16 -0.33
C ASP A 82 16.91 2.36 0.61
N GLU A 83 17.81 2.42 1.59
CA GLU A 83 17.80 3.46 2.62
C GLU A 83 17.92 4.88 2.05
N HIS A 84 18.71 5.09 0.99
CA HIS A 84 18.86 6.40 0.37
C HIS A 84 17.59 6.83 -0.37
N ILE A 85 16.94 5.91 -1.07
CA ILE A 85 15.67 6.17 -1.75
C ILE A 85 14.58 6.46 -0.70
N MET A 86 14.52 5.67 0.38
CA MET A 86 13.52 5.86 1.43
C MET A 86 13.69 7.20 2.17
N ASN A 87 14.92 7.65 2.39
CA ASN A 87 15.21 8.94 3.03
C ASN A 87 15.01 10.17 2.11
N SER A 88 15.10 9.98 0.79
CA SER A 88 14.95 11.05 -0.20
C SER A 88 13.55 11.14 -0.81
N CYS A 89 12.70 10.13 -0.63
CA CYS A 89 11.34 10.13 -1.14
C CYS A 89 10.44 11.08 -0.33
N GLU A 90 9.90 12.10 -0.99
CA GLU A 90 8.97 13.07 -0.38
C GLU A 90 7.68 12.41 0.14
N ASN A 91 7.29 11.28 -0.44
CA ASN A 91 6.12 10.48 -0.02
C ASN A 91 6.44 9.41 1.05
N CYS A 92 7.73 9.20 1.37
CA CYS A 92 8.16 8.34 2.49
C CYS A 92 8.30 9.11 3.80
N ARG A 93 8.42 10.45 3.74
CA ARG A 93 8.37 11.29 4.93
C ARG A 93 7.00 11.11 5.56
N ARG A 94 6.95 10.59 6.79
CA ARG A 94 5.72 10.53 7.57
C ARG A 94 5.07 11.93 7.54
N PRO A 95 3.76 12.05 7.28
CA PRO A 95 3.11 13.31 7.57
C PRO A 95 3.36 13.58 9.05
N ASP A 96 4.00 14.71 9.35
CA ASP A 96 4.33 15.08 10.73
C ASP A 96 3.04 15.02 11.56
N SER A 97 3.15 14.34 12.71
CA SER A 97 2.10 14.03 13.69
C SER A 97 1.24 15.22 14.11
#